data_AF-A0A7S3W2R4-F1
#
_entry.id   AF-A0A7S3W2R4-F1
#
_cell.length_a   1.000
_cell.length_b   1.000
_cell.length_c   1.000
_cell.angle_alpha   90.00
_cell.angle_beta   90.00
_cell.angle_gamma   90.00
#
_symmetry.space_group_name_H-M   'P 1'
#
loop_
_entity.id
_entity.type
_entity.pdbx_description
1 polymer ?
#
loop_
_entity_poly.entity_id
_entity_poly.type
_entity_poly.pdbx_seq_one_letter_code
_entity_poly.pdbx_strand_id
1 'polypeptide(L)'
;MPDRGDVQRRTVATVARELIDRWERMFGLLQAFREREGHTNVPTRHEEDGEQLGDWLQRQRKLHKHGLLLGMRAQRLEALGLAWDPLAEQWERMFALLQAFREREGHANVPKRHEEDGEKLGSWLQKQRTRYKARGLSEAERKRRRASAMSDEEVKRLEALGVAWDPLAEQWERMFGLLQAFQEREGHANVPSAHVEDGEKLGSWLRNQRTRYKARGLSEAERKRRYGRASAMSDEEVERLEALGVA
;
A
#
# COMPACT_ATOMS: atom_id res chain seq x y z
N MET A 1 -42.25 -18.76 -46.92
CA MET A 1 -40.89 -19.08 -46.44
C MET A 1 -39.95 -18.01 -46.99
N PRO A 2 -39.52 -17.02 -46.19
CA PRO A 2 -38.55 -16.05 -46.67
C PRO A 2 -37.13 -16.63 -46.55
N ASP A 3 -36.35 -16.27 -47.56
CA ASP A 3 -34.97 -16.66 -47.86
C ASP A 3 -33.99 -16.21 -46.75
N ARG A 4 -33.10 -17.10 -46.34
CA ARG A 4 -32.06 -16.90 -45.31
C ARG A 4 -30.78 -16.31 -45.92
N GLY A 5 -30.91 -15.43 -46.90
CA GLY A 5 -29.79 -14.84 -47.66
C GLY A 5 -29.40 -13.40 -47.28
N ASP A 6 -30.31 -12.63 -46.67
CA ASP A 6 -30.19 -11.16 -46.60
C ASP A 6 -29.68 -10.57 -45.27
N VAL A 7 -29.18 -11.40 -44.34
CA VAL A 7 -28.70 -10.90 -43.02
C VAL A 7 -27.19 -10.58 -42.99
N GLN A 8 -26.42 -10.90 -44.04
CA GLN A 8 -24.95 -10.82 -43.95
C GLN A 8 -24.24 -10.22 -45.19
N ARG A 9 -24.56 -8.98 -45.55
CA ARG A 9 -23.64 -8.13 -46.36
C ARG A 9 -23.54 -6.72 -45.76
N ARG A 10 -22.99 -6.61 -44.55
CA ARG A 10 -22.59 -5.31 -43.98
C ARG A 10 -21.37 -4.79 -44.73
N THR A 11 -21.50 -3.64 -45.38
CA THR A 11 -20.36 -2.97 -46.04
C THR A 11 -19.37 -2.45 -44.98
N VAL A 12 -18.07 -2.44 -45.31
CA VAL A 12 -16.99 -1.95 -44.41
C VAL A 12 -17.29 -0.54 -43.89
N ALA A 13 -17.90 0.32 -44.72
CA ALA A 13 -18.30 1.68 -44.34
C ALA A 13 -19.37 1.73 -43.24
N THR A 14 -20.33 0.80 -43.27
CA THR A 14 -21.39 0.72 -42.24
C THR A 14 -20.81 0.29 -40.90
N VAL A 15 -19.94 -0.72 -40.92
CA VAL A 15 -19.25 -1.18 -39.70
C VAL A 15 -18.32 -0.11 -39.13
N ALA A 16 -17.59 0.62 -39.98
CA ALA A 16 -16.72 1.71 -39.54
C ALA A 16 -17.52 2.83 -38.86
N ARG A 17 -18.68 3.20 -39.42
CA ARG A 17 -19.58 4.20 -38.83
C ARG A 17 -20.11 3.75 -37.47
N GLU A 18 -20.63 2.52 -37.37
CA GLU A 18 -21.12 1.95 -36.10
C GLU A 18 -20.05 1.96 -34.99
N LEU A 19 -18.79 1.66 -35.36
CA LEU A 19 -17.66 1.66 -34.42
C LEU A 19 -17.23 3.07 -33.99
N ILE A 20 -17.33 4.06 -34.89
CA ILE A 20 -17.10 5.46 -34.56
C ILE A 20 -18.20 5.94 -33.61
N ASP A 21 -19.46 5.75 -33.98
CA ASP A 21 -20.62 6.18 -33.20
C ASP A 21 -20.64 5.56 -31.81
N ARG A 22 -20.27 4.27 -31.70
CA ARG A 22 -20.13 3.61 -30.40
C ARG A 22 -19.03 4.23 -29.56
N TRP A 23 -17.87 4.55 -30.13
CA TRP A 23 -16.79 5.16 -29.38
C TRP A 23 -17.15 6.57 -28.92
N GLU A 24 -17.78 7.37 -29.78
CA GLU A 24 -18.26 8.72 -29.42
C GLU A 24 -19.29 8.68 -28.29
N ARG A 25 -20.21 7.71 -28.32
CA ARG A 25 -21.16 7.49 -27.21
C ARG A 25 -20.44 7.20 -25.89
N MET A 26 -19.51 6.24 -25.89
CA MET A 26 -18.76 5.89 -24.68
C MET A 26 -17.91 7.07 -24.16
N PHE A 27 -17.34 7.86 -25.07
CA PHE A 27 -16.63 9.08 -24.72
C PHE A 27 -17.57 10.12 -24.09
N GLY A 28 -18.77 10.32 -24.64
CA GLY A 28 -19.79 11.18 -24.06
C GLY A 28 -20.22 10.74 -22.65
N LEU A 29 -20.36 9.44 -22.41
CA LEU A 29 -20.63 8.90 -21.08
C LEU A 29 -19.49 9.19 -20.09
N LEU A 30 -18.23 9.13 -20.54
CA LEU A 30 -17.10 9.52 -19.71
C LEU A 30 -17.12 11.02 -19.38
N GLN A 31 -17.52 11.88 -20.33
CA GLN A 31 -17.67 13.31 -20.08
C GLN A 31 -18.73 13.57 -19.01
N ALA A 32 -19.92 12.97 -19.17
CA ALA A 32 -21.01 13.09 -18.19
C ALA A 32 -20.58 12.57 -16.81
N PHE A 33 -19.89 11.44 -16.75
CA PHE A 33 -19.33 10.92 -15.49
C PHE A 33 -18.36 11.91 -14.85
N ARG A 34 -17.43 12.48 -15.62
CA ARG A 34 -16.47 13.46 -15.11
C ARG A 34 -17.16 14.73 -14.62
N GLU A 35 -18.16 15.22 -15.33
CA GLU A 35 -18.93 16.40 -14.92
C GLU A 35 -19.67 16.16 -13.59
N ARG A 36 -20.20 14.94 -13.39
CA ARG A 36 -20.89 14.57 -12.15
C ARG A 36 -19.94 14.32 -10.97
N GLU A 37 -18.85 13.58 -11.19
CA GLU A 37 -17.96 13.09 -10.12
C GLU A 37 -16.70 13.95 -9.93
N GLY A 38 -16.42 14.88 -10.85
CA GLY A 38 -15.21 15.70 -10.87
C GLY A 38 -13.94 14.97 -11.32
N HIS A 39 -14.01 13.67 -11.61
CA HIS A 39 -12.84 12.85 -11.99
C HIS A 39 -13.20 11.75 -13.00
N THR A 40 -12.19 11.17 -13.66
CA THR A 40 -12.36 10.04 -14.60
C THR A 40 -12.04 8.66 -13.99
N ASN A 41 -11.99 8.55 -12.65
CA ASN A 41 -11.66 7.30 -11.96
C ASN A 41 -12.87 6.37 -11.88
N VAL A 42 -13.32 5.88 -13.04
CA VAL A 42 -14.49 5.01 -13.15
C VAL A 42 -14.15 3.59 -12.65
N PRO A 43 -14.91 3.03 -11.70
CA PRO A 43 -14.73 1.65 -11.24
C PRO A 43 -14.84 0.64 -12.38
N THR A 44 -14.07 -0.45 -12.33
CA THR A 44 -14.00 -1.44 -13.43
C THR A 44 -15.35 -2.02 -13.83
N ARG A 45 -16.27 -2.22 -12.88
CA ARG A 45 -17.62 -2.77 -13.13
C ARG A 45 -18.71 -1.71 -13.16
N HIS A 46 -18.34 -0.43 -13.32
CA HIS A 46 -19.30 0.66 -13.38
C HIS A 46 -20.03 0.65 -14.71
N GLU A 47 -21.35 0.80 -14.61
CA GLU A 47 -22.26 0.95 -15.73
C GLU A 47 -22.79 2.39 -15.74
N GLU A 48 -22.81 3.01 -16.91
CA GLU A 48 -23.34 4.34 -17.15
C GLU A 48 -24.33 4.25 -18.31
N ASP A 49 -25.59 4.63 -18.08
CA ASP A 49 -26.68 4.55 -19.07
C ASP A 49 -26.76 3.20 -19.82
N GLY A 50 -26.62 2.09 -19.10
CA GLY A 50 -26.70 0.74 -19.67
C GLY A 50 -25.43 0.28 -20.40
N GLU A 51 -24.36 1.08 -20.40
CA GLU A 51 -23.09 0.75 -21.02
C GLU A 51 -21.99 0.52 -19.98
N GLN A 52 -21.18 -0.52 -20.20
CA GLN A 52 -20.09 -0.92 -19.30
C GLN A 52 -18.87 -0.01 -19.45
N LEU A 53 -18.98 1.22 -18.92
CA LEU A 53 -17.98 2.27 -19.05
C LEU A 53 -16.64 1.88 -18.43
N GLY A 54 -16.66 1.21 -17.27
CA GLY A 54 -15.44 0.73 -16.60
C GLY A 54 -14.64 -0.24 -17.47
N ASP A 55 -15.32 -1.24 -18.05
CA ASP A 55 -14.70 -2.22 -18.95
C ASP A 55 -14.20 -1.58 -20.25
N TRP A 56 -14.93 -0.60 -20.79
CA TRP A 56 -14.52 0.13 -21.98
C TRP A 56 -13.23 0.92 -21.74
N LEU A 57 -13.10 1.62 -20.60
CA LEU A 57 -11.85 2.30 -20.24
C LEU A 57 -10.69 1.34 -20.06
N GLN A 58 -10.91 0.16 -19.46
CA GLN A 58 -9.86 -0.87 -19.36
C GLN A 58 -9.37 -1.31 -20.75
N ARG A 59 -10.27 -1.42 -21.74
CA ARG A 59 -9.88 -1.68 -23.13
C ARG A 59 -9.10 -0.52 -23.73
N GLN A 60 -9.51 0.73 -23.50
CA GLN A 60 -8.76 1.90 -24.00
C GLN A 60 -7.33 1.93 -23.42
N ARG A 61 -7.17 1.70 -22.11
CA ARG A 61 -5.86 1.62 -21.44
C ARG A 61 -4.98 0.52 -22.01
N LYS A 62 -5.54 -0.66 -22.31
CA LYS A 62 -4.81 -1.75 -22.98
C LYS A 62 -4.38 -1.37 -24.39
N LEU A 63 -5.28 -0.79 -25.18
CA LEU A 63 -4.95 -0.33 -26.54
C LEU A 63 -3.85 0.73 -26.52
N HIS A 64 -3.93 1.69 -25.59
CA HIS A 64 -2.92 2.72 -25.41
C HIS A 64 -1.55 2.11 -25.04
N LYS A 65 -1.53 1.21 -24.04
CA LYS A 65 -0.30 0.51 -23.63
C LYS A 65 0.39 -0.25 -24.77
N HIS A 66 -0.37 -0.76 -25.72
CA HIS A 66 0.15 -1.48 -26.89
C HIS A 66 0.38 -0.60 -28.13
N GLY A 67 0.16 0.72 -28.03
CA GLY A 67 0.28 1.63 -29.18
C GLY A 67 -0.78 1.42 -30.27
N LEU A 68 -1.88 0.72 -29.94
CA LEU A 68 -2.96 0.38 -30.87
C LEU A 68 -4.15 1.35 -30.81
N LEU A 69 -4.13 2.27 -29.84
CA LEU A 69 -5.16 3.30 -29.74
C LEU A 69 -4.86 4.41 -30.75
N LEU A 70 -5.86 4.77 -31.57
CA LEU A 70 -5.76 5.91 -32.48
C LEU A 70 -5.35 7.17 -31.72
N GLY A 71 -4.35 7.90 -32.23
CA GLY A 71 -3.79 9.08 -31.56
C GLY A 71 -4.84 10.12 -31.18
N MET A 72 -5.81 10.39 -32.06
CA MET A 72 -6.93 11.31 -31.78
C MET A 72 -7.79 10.86 -30.59
N ARG A 73 -7.98 9.55 -30.40
CA ARG A 73 -8.73 9.01 -29.26
C ARG A 73 -7.93 9.13 -27.97
N ALA A 74 -6.63 8.89 -28.02
CA ALA A 74 -5.74 9.08 -26.88
C ALA A 74 -5.73 10.54 -26.42
N GLN A 75 -5.52 11.49 -27.34
CA GLN A 75 -5.52 12.93 -27.06
C GLN A 75 -6.84 13.39 -26.44
N ARG A 76 -7.98 12.90 -26.94
CA ARG A 76 -9.30 13.26 -26.37
C ARG A 76 -9.49 12.73 -24.95
N LEU A 77 -9.04 11.51 -24.67
CA LEU A 77 -9.09 10.94 -23.32
C LEU A 77 -8.14 11.66 -22.35
N GLU A 78 -6.95 12.03 -22.81
CA GLU A 78 -5.99 12.84 -22.05
C GLU A 78 -6.51 14.24 -21.76
N ALA A 79 -7.16 14.91 -22.72
CA ALA A 79 -7.81 16.20 -22.52
C ALA A 79 -8.94 16.13 -21.48
N LEU A 80 -9.54 14.94 -21.29
CA LEU A 80 -10.48 14.70 -20.21
C LEU A 80 -9.83 14.40 -18.86
N GLY A 81 -8.51 14.31 -18.79
CA GLY A 81 -7.77 13.97 -17.57
C GLY A 81 -7.77 12.46 -17.27
N LEU A 82 -7.95 11.60 -18.28
CA LEU A 82 -7.91 10.15 -18.08
C LEU A 82 -6.52 9.68 -17.65
N ALA A 83 -6.43 9.16 -16.44
CA ALA A 83 -5.28 8.40 -15.97
C ALA A 83 -5.09 7.09 -16.77
N TRP A 84 -3.99 7.01 -17.51
CA TRP A 84 -3.60 5.79 -18.23
C TRP A 84 -3.18 4.66 -17.29
N ASP A 85 -2.55 5.01 -16.17
CA ASP A 85 -2.25 4.10 -15.06
C ASP A 85 -2.78 4.68 -13.74
N PRO A 86 -4.05 4.42 -13.40
CA PRO A 86 -4.66 4.92 -12.17
C PRO A 86 -3.96 4.43 -10.89
N LEU A 87 -3.30 3.26 -10.94
CA LEU A 87 -2.59 2.73 -9.79
C LEU A 87 -1.27 3.46 -9.58
N ALA A 88 -0.54 3.77 -10.64
CA ALA A 88 0.66 4.60 -10.58
C ALA A 88 0.31 6.00 -10.06
N GLU A 89 -0.72 6.65 -10.59
CA GLU A 89 -1.14 7.96 -10.08
C GLU A 89 -1.59 7.93 -8.63
N GLN A 90 -2.35 6.91 -8.20
CA GLN A 90 -2.69 6.76 -6.78
C GLN A 90 -1.43 6.57 -5.95
N TRP A 91 -0.45 5.81 -6.43
CA TRP A 91 0.81 5.63 -5.72
C TRP A 91 1.53 6.98 -5.55
N GLU A 92 1.62 7.79 -6.60
CA GLU A 92 2.24 9.13 -6.53
C GLU A 92 1.51 10.06 -5.55
N ARG A 93 0.18 10.08 -5.57
CA ARG A 93 -0.62 10.86 -4.59
C ARG A 93 -0.33 10.42 -3.15
N MET A 94 -0.36 9.11 -2.88
CA MET A 94 -0.10 8.59 -1.54
C MET A 94 1.35 8.81 -1.09
N PHE A 95 2.30 8.78 -2.03
CA PHE A 95 3.69 9.11 -1.78
C PHE A 95 3.85 10.59 -1.40
N ALA A 96 3.18 11.51 -2.11
CA ALA A 96 3.18 12.93 -1.77
C ALA A 96 2.58 13.19 -0.37
N LEU A 97 1.49 12.50 -0.01
CA LEU A 97 0.94 12.56 1.34
C LEU A 97 1.92 12.06 2.41
N LEU A 98 2.70 11.01 2.10
CA LEU A 98 3.76 10.54 2.99
C LEU A 98 4.89 11.56 3.14
N GLN A 99 5.26 12.26 2.07
CA GLN A 99 6.25 13.34 2.12
C GLN A 99 5.78 14.47 3.04
N ALA A 100 4.55 14.95 2.83
CA ALA A 100 3.95 15.99 3.67
C ALA A 100 3.86 15.55 5.15
N PHE A 101 3.46 14.29 5.41
CA PHE A 101 3.46 13.73 6.75
C PHE A 101 4.86 13.75 7.37
N ARG A 102 5.90 13.31 6.65
CA ARG A 102 7.28 13.32 7.14
C ARG A 102 7.79 14.73 7.40
N GLU A 103 7.48 15.69 6.55
CA GLU A 103 7.87 17.09 6.74
C GLU A 103 7.24 17.68 8.00
N ARG A 104 5.98 17.33 8.30
CA ARG A 104 5.27 17.78 9.49
C ARG A 104 5.74 17.09 10.78
N GLU A 105 5.88 15.77 10.76
CA GLU A 105 6.15 14.95 11.96
C GLU A 105 7.63 14.65 12.18
N GLY A 106 8.49 14.94 11.20
CA GLY A 106 9.92 14.59 11.23
C GLY A 106 10.23 13.11 10.98
N HIS A 107 9.22 12.26 10.80
CA HIS A 107 9.39 10.82 10.59
C HIS A 107 8.32 10.21 9.65
N ALA A 108 8.58 9.02 9.10
CA ALA A 108 7.63 8.29 8.24
C ALA A 108 6.85 7.16 8.98
N ASN A 109 6.83 7.19 10.31
CA ASN A 109 6.14 6.19 11.13
C ASN A 109 4.62 6.45 11.23
N VAL A 110 3.93 6.29 10.10
CA VAL A 110 2.49 6.52 10.00
C VAL A 110 1.71 5.44 10.77
N PRO A 111 0.84 5.80 11.73
CA PRO A 111 -0.01 4.84 12.43
C PRO A 111 -0.95 4.10 11.47
N LYS A 112 -1.21 2.81 11.73
CA LYS A 112 -1.99 1.93 10.82
C LYS A 112 -3.37 2.49 10.41
N ARG A 113 -4.04 3.23 11.29
CA ARG A 113 -5.38 3.80 11.05
C ARG A 113 -5.34 5.30 10.74
N HIS A 114 -4.15 5.88 10.56
CA HIS A 114 -4.00 7.29 10.21
C HIS A 114 -4.57 7.58 8.83
N GLU A 115 -5.28 8.69 8.75
CA GLU A 115 -5.82 9.27 7.52
C GLU A 115 -5.17 10.64 7.32
N GLU A 116 -4.77 10.94 6.08
CA GLU A 116 -4.17 12.19 5.66
C GLU A 116 -4.97 12.69 4.46
N ASP A 117 -5.55 13.89 4.53
CA ASP A 117 -6.42 14.46 3.49
C ASP A 117 -7.53 13.50 2.99
N GLY A 118 -8.15 12.76 3.92
CA GLY A 118 -9.20 11.78 3.62
C GLY A 118 -8.71 10.45 3.03
N GLU A 119 -7.40 10.29 2.86
CA GLU A 119 -6.77 9.08 2.34
C GLU A 119 -6.15 8.24 3.45
N LYS A 120 -6.32 6.92 3.36
CA LYS A 120 -5.89 5.96 4.40
C LYS A 120 -4.39 5.66 4.34
N LEU A 121 -3.57 6.68 4.60
CA LEU A 121 -2.11 6.63 4.49
C LEU A 121 -1.48 5.49 5.29
N GLY A 122 -1.93 5.27 6.53
CA GLY A 122 -1.43 4.16 7.36
C GLY A 122 -1.73 2.78 6.78
N SER A 123 -2.91 2.61 6.17
CA SER A 123 -3.28 1.37 5.49
C SER A 123 -2.48 1.17 4.21
N TRP A 124 -2.28 2.24 3.44
CA TRP A 124 -1.46 2.20 2.23
C TRP A 124 -0.01 1.83 2.54
N LEU A 125 0.61 2.42 3.57
CA LEU A 125 1.97 2.10 3.97
C LEU A 125 2.10 0.63 4.41
N GLN A 126 1.09 0.09 5.09
CA GLN A 126 1.06 -1.34 5.43
C GLN A 126 1.00 -2.24 4.18
N LYS A 127 0.27 -1.83 3.13
CA LYS A 127 0.26 -2.55 1.84
C LYS A 127 1.65 -2.48 1.18
N GLN A 128 2.32 -1.33 1.23
CA GLN A 128 3.69 -1.19 0.72
C GLN A 128 4.66 -2.16 1.43
N ARG A 129 4.60 -2.27 2.76
CA ARG A 129 5.39 -3.26 3.52
C ARG A 129 5.09 -4.71 3.11
N THR A 130 3.83 -5.05 2.81
CA THR A 130 3.48 -6.37 2.27
C THR A 130 4.05 -6.60 0.87
N ARG A 131 4.03 -5.59 -0.01
CA ARG A 131 4.66 -5.66 -1.35
C ARG A 131 6.18 -5.79 -1.28
N TYR A 132 6.81 -5.13 -0.31
CA TYR A 132 8.24 -5.27 -0.04
C TYR A 132 8.59 -6.71 0.36
N LYS A 133 7.86 -7.30 1.33
CA LYS A 133 8.04 -8.71 1.73
C LYS A 133 7.83 -9.68 0.57
N ALA A 134 6.95 -9.36 -0.38
CA ALA A 134 6.72 -10.18 -1.56
C ALA A 134 7.92 -10.21 -2.54
N ARG A 135 8.92 -9.32 -2.41
CA ARG A 135 10.16 -9.38 -3.21
C ARG A 135 10.97 -10.65 -2.93
N GLY A 136 10.94 -11.16 -1.70
CA GLY A 136 11.60 -12.40 -1.30
C GLY A 136 10.86 -13.69 -1.67
N LEU A 137 9.67 -13.60 -2.27
CA LEU A 137 8.90 -14.76 -2.71
C LEU A 137 9.26 -15.15 -4.14
N SER A 138 9.23 -16.46 -4.42
CA SER A 138 9.33 -16.96 -5.78
C SER A 138 8.14 -16.48 -6.64
N GLU A 139 8.31 -16.49 -7.97
CA GLU A 139 7.23 -16.10 -8.89
C GLU A 139 5.98 -16.97 -8.72
N ALA A 140 6.16 -18.29 -8.52
CA ALA A 140 5.07 -19.23 -8.30
C ALA A 140 4.28 -18.90 -7.02
N GLU A 141 4.98 -18.56 -5.93
CA GLU A 141 4.34 -18.14 -4.69
C GLU A 141 3.63 -16.80 -4.82
N ARG A 142 4.24 -15.82 -5.51
CA ARG A 142 3.60 -14.54 -5.81
C ARG A 142 2.31 -14.74 -6.61
N LYS A 143 2.34 -15.56 -7.65
CA LYS A 143 1.17 -15.89 -8.47
C LYS A 143 0.07 -16.56 -7.65
N ARG A 144 0.43 -17.57 -6.83
CA ARG A 144 -0.51 -18.27 -5.94
C ARG A 144 -1.16 -17.32 -4.94
N ARG A 145 -0.39 -16.40 -4.35
CA ARG A 145 -0.87 -15.43 -3.34
C ARG A 145 -1.49 -14.18 -3.96
N ARG A 146 -1.47 -14.05 -5.29
CA ARG A 146 -1.81 -12.81 -6.02
C ARG A 146 -1.07 -11.59 -5.47
N ALA A 147 0.18 -11.79 -5.04
CA ALA A 147 1.01 -10.75 -4.46
C ALA A 147 1.76 -10.00 -5.57
N SER A 148 1.75 -8.68 -5.50
CA SER A 148 2.60 -7.82 -6.32
C SER A 148 3.86 -7.48 -5.54
N ALA A 149 5.02 -7.75 -6.14
CA ALA A 149 6.29 -7.28 -5.59
C ALA A 149 6.44 -5.77 -5.86
N MET A 150 7.05 -5.08 -4.91
CA MET A 150 7.44 -3.68 -5.08
C MET A 150 8.62 -3.58 -6.05
N SER A 151 8.65 -2.53 -6.89
CA SER A 151 9.78 -2.24 -7.77
C SER A 151 10.95 -1.64 -7.01
N ASP A 152 12.15 -1.69 -7.57
CA ASP A 152 13.34 -1.12 -6.93
C ASP A 152 13.26 0.41 -6.81
N GLU A 153 12.60 1.08 -7.76
CA GLU A 153 12.39 2.53 -7.71
C GLU A 153 11.42 2.92 -6.59
N GLU A 154 10.31 2.19 -6.43
CA GLU A 154 9.38 2.41 -5.31
C GLU A 154 10.07 2.20 -3.96
N VAL A 155 10.94 1.18 -3.85
CA VAL A 155 11.75 0.92 -2.65
C VAL A 155 12.66 2.11 -2.36
N LYS A 156 13.47 2.52 -3.33
CA LYS A 156 14.42 3.62 -3.18
C LYS A 156 13.75 4.91 -2.73
N ARG A 157 12.57 5.22 -3.30
CA ARG A 157 11.81 6.42 -2.95
C ARG A 157 11.25 6.36 -1.53
N LEU A 158 10.74 5.21 -1.08
CA LEU A 158 10.24 5.05 0.28
C LEU A 158 11.38 5.05 1.32
N GLU A 159 12.53 4.46 1.00
CA GLU A 159 13.73 4.49 1.85
C GLU A 159 14.32 5.90 1.97
N ALA A 160 14.26 6.71 0.90
CA ALA A 160 14.65 8.13 0.97
C ALA A 160 13.78 8.93 1.95
N LEU A 161 12.54 8.49 2.19
CA LEU A 161 11.66 9.03 3.23
C LEU A 161 11.81 8.32 4.58
N GLY A 162 12.83 7.47 4.77
CA GLY A 162 13.07 6.75 6.03
C GLY A 162 11.94 5.82 6.42
N VAL A 163 11.27 5.20 5.44
CA VAL A 163 10.24 4.20 5.71
C VAL A 163 10.87 2.92 6.24
N ALA A 164 10.53 2.59 7.48
CA ALA A 164 10.85 1.30 8.07
C ALA A 164 10.06 0.15 7.42
N TRP A 165 10.77 -0.85 6.88
CA TRP A 165 10.16 -2.07 6.35
C TRP A 165 9.67 -3.00 7.47
N ASP A 166 10.35 -2.97 8.62
CA ASP A 166 9.93 -3.57 9.87
C ASP A 166 9.96 -2.54 11.02
N PRO A 167 8.87 -1.78 11.21
CA PRO A 167 8.82 -0.73 12.23
C PRO A 167 8.95 -1.25 13.64
N LEU A 168 8.55 -2.51 13.89
CA LEU A 168 8.66 -3.09 15.22
C LEU A 168 10.12 -3.43 15.52
N ALA A 169 10.86 -3.95 14.53
CA ALA A 169 12.30 -4.17 14.65
C ALA A 169 13.03 -2.84 14.84
N GLU A 170 12.77 -1.82 14.02
CA GLU A 170 13.43 -0.51 14.17
C GLU A 170 13.07 0.18 15.50
N GLN A 171 11.80 0.11 15.94
CA GLN A 171 11.43 0.62 17.25
C GLN A 171 12.18 -0.15 18.36
N TRP A 172 12.33 -1.47 18.21
CA TRP A 172 13.06 -2.27 19.19
C TRP A 172 14.53 -1.83 19.23
N GLU A 173 15.20 -1.66 18.08
CA GLU A 173 16.59 -1.18 18.01
C GLU A 173 16.76 0.20 18.66
N ARG A 174 15.84 1.13 18.37
CA ARG A 174 15.83 2.46 19.00
C ARG A 174 15.71 2.35 20.52
N MET A 175 14.75 1.58 21.02
CA MET A 175 14.53 1.42 22.46
C MET A 175 15.71 0.71 23.14
N PHE A 176 16.33 -0.24 22.46
CA PHE A 176 17.54 -0.91 22.92
C PHE A 176 18.73 0.06 22.99
N GLY A 177 18.92 0.91 21.98
CA GLY A 177 19.94 1.96 22.03
C GLY A 177 19.76 2.95 23.19
N LEU A 178 18.51 3.36 23.47
CA LEU A 178 18.19 4.17 24.65
C LEU A 178 18.53 3.46 25.96
N LEU A 179 18.33 2.14 26.02
CA LEU A 179 18.72 1.33 27.17
C LEU A 179 20.25 1.27 27.34
N GLN A 180 21.00 1.12 26.24
CA GLN A 180 22.47 1.15 26.28
C GLN A 180 22.97 2.50 26.81
N ALA A 181 22.45 3.61 26.25
CA ALA A 181 22.81 4.95 26.71
C ALA A 181 22.47 5.18 28.19
N PHE A 182 21.32 4.68 28.65
CA PHE A 182 20.96 4.70 30.07
C PHE A 182 21.95 3.90 30.93
N GLN A 183 22.31 2.69 30.51
CA GLN A 183 23.25 1.84 31.25
C GLN A 183 24.65 2.46 31.31
N GLU A 184 25.14 3.04 30.21
CA GLU A 184 26.43 3.73 30.17
C GLU A 184 26.46 4.92 31.13
N ARG A 185 25.35 5.66 31.26
CA ARG A 185 25.23 6.82 32.14
C ARG A 185 25.08 6.46 33.62
N GLU A 186 24.22 5.49 33.93
CA GLU A 186 23.85 5.14 35.32
C GLU A 186 24.67 3.97 35.88
N GLY A 187 25.42 3.26 35.03
CA GLY A 187 26.15 2.04 35.38
C GLY A 187 25.26 0.80 35.56
N HIS A 188 23.95 0.90 35.32
CA HIS A 188 23.00 -0.21 35.45
C HIS A 188 21.79 -0.06 34.51
N ALA A 189 21.10 -1.17 34.21
CA ALA A 189 19.88 -1.18 33.40
C ALA A 189 18.56 -1.15 34.22
N ASN A 190 18.62 -0.71 35.49
CA ASN A 190 17.45 -0.62 36.38
C ASN A 190 16.58 0.61 36.11
N VAL A 191 15.94 0.64 34.94
CA VAL A 191 15.10 1.76 34.52
C VAL A 191 13.75 1.75 35.28
N PRO A 192 13.37 2.85 35.96
CA PRO A 192 12.06 2.97 36.61
C PRO A 192 10.90 2.80 35.60
N SER A 193 9.79 2.18 36.01
CA SER A 193 8.71 1.81 35.08
C SER A 193 8.02 2.99 34.38
N ALA A 194 8.06 4.19 34.97
CA ALA A 194 7.53 5.43 34.41
C ALA A 194 8.59 6.29 33.70
N HIS A 195 9.85 5.86 33.67
CA HIS A 195 10.95 6.62 33.08
C HIS A 195 10.74 6.86 31.59
N VAL A 196 11.03 8.10 31.18
CA VAL A 196 11.01 8.55 29.78
C VAL A 196 12.42 8.99 29.40
N GLU A 197 12.95 8.42 28.33
CA GLU A 197 14.27 8.73 27.76
C GLU A 197 14.05 9.23 26.32
N ASP A 198 14.51 10.43 25.98
CA ASP A 198 14.33 11.05 24.65
C ASP A 198 12.89 10.96 24.10
N GLY A 199 11.92 11.24 24.97
CA GLY A 199 10.49 11.20 24.66
C GLY A 199 9.88 9.80 24.61
N GLU A 200 10.65 8.73 24.80
CA GLU A 200 10.19 7.35 24.78
C GLU A 200 10.00 6.77 26.16
N LYS A 201 8.95 5.98 26.34
CA LYS A 201 8.61 5.32 27.62
C LYS A 201 9.48 4.09 27.86
N LEU A 202 10.79 4.28 28.03
CA LEU A 202 11.79 3.23 28.21
C LEU A 202 11.43 2.26 29.35
N GLY A 203 10.97 2.78 30.49
CA GLY A 203 10.53 1.96 31.62
C GLY A 203 9.36 1.02 31.30
N SER A 204 8.38 1.52 30.55
CA SER A 204 7.23 0.72 30.12
C SER A 204 7.62 -0.31 29.06
N TRP A 205 8.53 0.05 28.16
CA TRP A 205 9.06 -0.88 27.15
C TRP A 205 9.82 -2.03 27.81
N LEU A 206 10.72 -1.75 28.76
CA LEU A 206 11.46 -2.76 29.52
C LEU A 206 10.55 -3.71 30.30
N ARG A 207 9.49 -3.18 30.93
CA ARG A 207 8.47 -4.00 31.59
C ARG A 207 7.85 -5.00 30.61
N ASN A 208 7.51 -4.55 29.40
CA ASN A 208 6.96 -5.43 28.36
C ASN A 208 7.98 -6.48 27.91
N GLN A 209 9.27 -6.13 27.78
CA GLN A 209 10.33 -7.10 27.46
C GLN A 209 10.43 -8.19 28.53
N ARG A 210 10.43 -7.84 29.83
CA ARG A 210 10.42 -8.82 30.93
C ARG A 210 9.20 -9.75 30.87
N THR A 211 8.03 -9.26 30.47
CA THR A 211 6.85 -10.11 30.24
C THR A 211 7.06 -11.08 29.07
N ARG A 212 7.66 -10.62 27.96
CA ARG A 212 7.97 -11.47 26.79
C ARG A 212 9.04 -12.52 27.11
N TYR A 213 10.02 -12.20 27.95
CA TYR A 213 11.03 -13.14 28.44
C TYR A 213 10.38 -14.30 29.21
N LYS A 214 9.53 -13.99 30.19
CA LYS A 214 8.77 -14.98 30.97
C LYS A 214 7.83 -15.84 30.11
N ALA A 215 7.42 -15.35 28.94
CA ALA A 215 6.56 -16.08 28.02
C ALA A 215 7.29 -17.14 27.17
N ARG A 216 8.63 -17.16 27.14
CA ARG A 216 9.41 -18.14 26.35
C ARG A 216 9.20 -19.60 26.81
N GLY A 217 8.92 -19.81 28.09
CA GLY A 217 8.65 -21.13 28.66
C GLY A 217 7.20 -21.61 28.54
N LEU A 218 6.33 -20.88 27.82
CA LEU A 218 4.90 -21.17 27.73
C LEU A 218 4.51 -21.58 26.32
N SER A 219 3.57 -22.53 26.21
CA SER A 219 2.90 -22.81 24.94
C SER A 219 2.13 -21.57 24.44
N GLU A 220 1.82 -21.51 23.15
CA GLU A 220 1.05 -20.40 22.58
C GLU A 220 -0.30 -20.19 23.28
N ALA A 221 -0.98 -21.28 23.66
CA ALA A 221 -2.25 -21.24 24.37
C ALA A 221 -2.11 -20.71 25.81
N GLU A 222 -1.03 -21.05 26.51
CA GLU A 222 -0.74 -20.55 27.86
C GLU A 222 -0.32 -19.09 27.84
N ARG A 223 0.54 -18.70 26.88
CA ARG A 223 0.90 -17.31 26.63
C ARG A 223 -0.33 -16.47 26.33
N LYS A 224 -1.25 -16.98 25.51
CA LYS A 224 -2.51 -16.30 25.19
C LYS A 224 -3.40 -16.07 26.41
N ARG A 225 -3.49 -17.07 27.29
CA ARG A 225 -4.27 -16.98 28.53
C ARG A 225 -3.63 -16.04 29.55
N ARG A 226 -2.31 -16.05 29.70
CA ARG A 226 -1.60 -15.34 30.78
C ARG A 226 -1.17 -13.92 30.40
N TYR A 227 -0.80 -13.70 29.14
CA TYR A 227 -0.22 -12.45 28.65
C TYR A 227 -0.91 -11.90 27.39
N GLY A 228 -2.08 -12.45 27.01
CA GLY A 228 -2.82 -11.99 25.85
C GLY A 228 -2.09 -12.23 24.53
N ARG A 229 -1.99 -11.23 23.66
CA ARG A 229 -1.32 -11.38 22.35
C ARG A 229 0.19 -11.17 22.38
N ALA A 230 0.83 -11.16 23.55
CA ALA A 230 2.27 -11.00 23.65
C ALA A 230 2.99 -12.13 22.88
N SER A 231 3.96 -11.79 22.04
CA SER A 231 4.87 -12.76 21.41
C SER A 231 5.98 -13.15 22.38
N ALA A 232 6.51 -14.36 22.23
CA ALA A 232 7.75 -14.74 22.90
C ALA A 232 8.90 -13.87 22.37
N MET A 233 9.86 -13.60 23.23
CA MET A 233 11.10 -12.92 22.83
C MET A 233 11.97 -13.89 22.01
N SER A 234 12.61 -13.38 20.96
CA SER A 234 13.58 -14.14 20.17
C SER A 234 14.87 -14.36 20.95
N ASP A 235 15.67 -15.33 20.52
CA ASP A 235 16.94 -15.67 21.18
C ASP A 235 17.95 -14.51 21.10
N GLU A 236 17.98 -13.81 19.97
CA GLU A 236 18.83 -12.62 19.76
C GLU A 236 18.42 -11.45 20.68
N GLU A 237 17.12 -11.14 20.77
CA GLU A 237 16.62 -10.11 21.69
C GLU A 237 16.97 -10.44 23.15
N VAL A 238 16.97 -11.73 23.51
CA VAL A 238 17.33 -12.20 24.85
C VAL A 238 18.82 -12.00 25.12
N GLU A 239 19.68 -12.53 24.25
CA GLU A 239 21.14 -12.41 24.40
C GLU A 239 21.55 -10.95 24.58
N ARG A 240 20.97 -10.06 23.77
CA ARG A 240 21.24 -8.62 23.83
C ARG A 240 20.77 -7.97 25.14
N LEU A 241 19.61 -8.34 25.67
CA LEU A 241 19.11 -7.81 26.95
C LEU A 241 19.90 -8.38 28.15
N GLU A 242 20.27 -9.65 28.11
CA GLU A 242 21.10 -10.29 29.13
C GLU A 242 22.51 -9.66 29.19
N ALA A 243 23.07 -9.27 28.04
CA ALA A 243 24.33 -8.53 27.97
C ALA A 243 24.28 -7.17 28.72
N LEU A 244 23.10 -6.57 28.86
CA LEU A 244 22.89 -5.34 29.64
C LEU A 244 22.42 -5.63 31.08
N GLY A 245 22.39 -6.90 31.51
CA GLY A 245 21.90 -7.31 32.82
C GLY A 245 20.38 -7.23 33.00
N VAL A 246 19.62 -7.25 31.89
CA VAL A 246 18.16 -7.25 31.89
C VAL A 246 17.65 -8.67 31.73
N ALA A 247 17.35 -9.34 32.85
CA ALA A 247 16.60 -10.59 32.92
C ALA A 247 15.33 -10.43 33.78
#